data_AF-A0A1H6JNE6-F1
#
_entry.id   AF-A0A1H6JNE6-F1
#
_cell.length_a   1.000
_cell.length_b   1.000
_cell.length_c   1.000
_cell.angle_alpha   90.00
_cell.angle_beta   90.00
_cell.angle_gamma   90.00
#
_symmetry.space_group_name_H-M   'P 1'
#
loop_
_entity.id
_entity.type
_entity.pdbx_description
1 polymer ?
#
loop_
_entity_poly.entity_id
_entity_poly.type
_entity_poly.pdbx_seq_one_letter_code
_entity_poly.pdbx_strand_id
1 'polypeptide(L)'
;MTHDPEQHERLAEGGFARLEDEDDEDTDTYSARVIPIGEGDITTGASGKKTYWSPEALRQGVEDGAFDGAKILKGRPGDGHKGMLDQADPDNIVGSVDNFAYEDGVGPVSEDADLLDEHIAQLVDHGLIDVSPDMFRKLGEYDEELGAYPVEKIIDVPYLTLLDNGASPSATIEPAMAEALGFNGRAEAAEQLAKLFTLTFNAYGEMFGDEFLDEAVENLEAIEGVSATRSSTNTDPELQATIDREAVASLDTLNDQIIDALEDTPFEVHESYDWIDDVAWEGLGEAGGSGQASDEPAESGTGTGGSSTHMGNNNDDLQEQLAEVRTERNQLEDETEDLQEQLAEKEEEIDDYEETVEQLKEERDELEEEVEPLVEMLADLAAEDSKLSADKIADRFQAGELVEMLAEDAGWSDEDDESPVEVVREQLAGTPNPRGEGGDSNGQTPSDEDLERAEQLAGGVLTASERLEVNSADVSEVEYLRQEYDVDATEFDTESELRDAIRGGA
;
A
#
# COMPACT_ATOMS: atom_id res chain seq x y z
N MET A 1 22.22 56.88 -8.31
CA MET A 1 21.34 55.74 -7.99
C MET A 1 22.25 54.63 -7.56
N THR A 2 22.37 54.44 -6.26
CA THR A 2 23.26 53.47 -5.61
C THR A 2 22.62 52.09 -5.70
N HIS A 3 23.35 51.14 -6.30
CA HIS A 3 23.01 49.72 -6.26
C HIS A 3 23.37 49.15 -4.90
N ASP A 4 22.41 48.47 -4.31
CA ASP A 4 22.52 47.78 -3.04
C ASP A 4 22.95 46.32 -3.32
N PRO A 5 24.14 45.87 -2.86
CA PRO A 5 24.65 44.52 -3.10
C PRO A 5 23.97 43.42 -2.27
N GLU A 6 23.02 43.73 -1.39
CA GLU A 6 22.34 42.74 -0.53
C GLU A 6 21.23 41.91 -1.23
N GLN A 7 20.99 42.09 -2.54
CA GLN A 7 20.02 41.26 -3.28
C GLN A 7 20.60 40.01 -3.95
N HIS A 8 21.92 39.86 -4.04
CA HIS A 8 22.52 38.70 -4.71
C HIS A 8 22.87 37.52 -3.78
N GLU A 9 22.69 37.66 -2.46
CA GLU A 9 23.00 36.61 -1.49
C GLU A 9 21.76 35.78 -1.07
N ARG A 10 20.57 36.04 -1.64
CA ARG A 10 19.35 35.27 -1.38
C ARG A 10 19.00 34.20 -2.43
N LEU A 11 19.90 33.93 -3.38
CA LEU A 11 19.68 32.93 -4.44
C LEU A 11 20.67 31.75 -4.36
N ALA A 12 21.42 31.61 -3.26
CA ALA A 12 22.43 30.56 -3.08
C ALA A 12 22.16 29.62 -1.90
N GLU A 13 21.03 29.75 -1.20
CA GLU A 13 20.53 28.77 -0.26
C GLU A 13 19.17 28.31 -0.77
N GLY A 14 19.14 27.13 -1.41
CA GLY A 14 17.91 26.43 -1.77
C GLY A 14 17.20 25.98 -0.50
N GLY A 15 16.57 26.91 0.19
CA GLY A 15 15.65 26.64 1.27
C GLY A 15 14.37 26.03 0.68
N PHE A 16 14.09 24.78 1.05
CA PHE A 16 12.76 24.22 0.94
C PHE A 16 11.80 25.14 1.69
N ALA A 17 10.90 25.80 0.97
CA ALA A 17 9.79 26.48 1.58
C ALA A 17 8.84 25.42 2.12
N ARG A 18 9.01 25.04 3.39
CA ARG A 18 7.96 24.39 4.17
C ARG A 18 6.84 25.44 4.27
N LEU A 19 5.61 25.07 3.90
CA LEU A 19 4.44 25.86 4.25
C LEU A 19 4.41 25.87 5.78
N GLU A 20 4.88 26.95 6.40
CA GLU A 20 4.60 27.24 7.80
C GLU A 20 3.12 27.61 7.85
N ASP A 21 2.30 26.62 8.18
CA ASP A 21 0.98 26.88 8.75
C ASP A 21 1.21 27.32 10.21
N GLU A 22 1.28 28.63 10.39
CA GLU A 22 1.02 29.27 11.68
C GLU A 22 -0.46 29.09 12.00
N ASP A 23 -0.86 27.93 12.52
CA ASP A 23 -1.97 27.71 13.46
C ASP A 23 -1.99 26.23 13.90
N ASP A 24 -1.48 25.98 15.12
CA ASP A 24 -1.53 24.70 15.86
C ASP A 24 -2.99 24.32 16.23
N GLU A 25 -3.78 23.80 15.28
CA GLU A 25 -4.97 22.97 15.55
C GLU A 25 -5.04 21.83 14.50
N ASP A 26 -4.58 20.63 14.91
CA ASP A 26 -4.94 19.30 14.41
C ASP A 26 -4.89 19.08 12.88
N THR A 27 -3.70 18.98 12.29
CA THR A 27 -3.54 18.08 11.13
C THR A 27 -3.59 16.65 11.65
N ASP A 28 -4.73 15.99 11.48
CA ASP A 28 -4.99 14.58 11.83
C ASP A 28 -4.02 13.66 11.07
N THR A 29 -2.80 13.53 11.60
CA THR A 29 -1.77 12.63 11.08
C THR A 29 -1.75 11.44 12.03
N TYR A 30 -2.06 10.26 11.49
CA TYR A 30 -2.13 9.03 12.29
C TYR A 30 -0.76 8.37 12.26
N SER A 31 -0.24 7.95 13.42
CA SER A 31 1.08 7.32 13.48
C SER A 31 0.99 5.80 13.60
N ALA A 32 1.84 5.10 12.87
CA ALA A 32 1.93 3.65 12.88
C ALA A 32 3.37 3.16 13.14
N ARG A 33 3.47 2.00 13.78
CA ARG A 33 4.69 1.20 13.85
C ARG A 33 4.73 0.27 12.65
N VAL A 34 5.85 0.21 11.94
CA VAL A 34 6.00 -0.54 10.69
C VAL A 34 7.20 -1.46 10.76
N ILE A 35 6.98 -2.74 10.46
CA ILE A 35 8.03 -3.74 10.20
C ILE A 35 7.85 -4.20 8.74
N PRO A 36 8.68 -3.73 7.78
CA PRO A 36 8.53 -4.13 6.39
C PRO A 36 8.88 -5.60 6.17
N ILE A 37 9.86 -6.14 6.92
CA ILE A 37 10.28 -7.53 6.77
C ILE A 37 11.04 -8.02 8.01
N GLY A 38 10.81 -9.27 8.39
CA GLY A 38 11.42 -9.86 9.57
C GLY A 38 12.83 -10.40 9.37
N GLU A 39 13.63 -10.36 10.42
CA GLU A 39 14.91 -11.05 10.52
C GLU A 39 14.73 -12.56 10.34
N GLY A 40 15.45 -13.14 9.39
CA GLY A 40 15.44 -14.57 9.13
C GLY A 40 14.27 -15.05 8.27
N ASP A 41 13.46 -14.13 7.76
CA ASP A 41 12.33 -14.49 6.90
C ASP A 41 12.77 -15.11 5.57
N ILE A 42 11.89 -15.95 5.02
CA ILE A 42 11.98 -16.41 3.65
C ILE A 42 10.72 -15.99 2.90
N THR A 43 10.86 -15.04 1.99
CA THR A 43 9.72 -14.50 1.22
C THR A 43 9.82 -14.87 -0.26
N THR A 44 8.67 -14.83 -0.95
CA THR A 44 8.61 -15.04 -2.41
C THR A 44 7.84 -13.88 -3.03
N GLY A 45 8.56 -12.85 -3.46
CA GLY A 45 7.97 -11.70 -4.16
C GLY A 45 7.76 -11.94 -5.66
N ALA A 46 7.45 -10.87 -6.39
CA ALA A 46 7.15 -10.88 -7.83
C ALA A 46 8.24 -11.51 -8.73
N SER A 47 9.49 -11.58 -8.26
CA SER A 47 10.58 -12.25 -8.99
C SER A 47 10.44 -13.78 -9.03
N GLY A 48 9.52 -14.36 -8.24
CA GLY A 48 9.34 -15.81 -8.08
C GLY A 48 10.50 -16.50 -7.35
N LYS A 49 11.51 -15.75 -6.88
CA LYS A 49 12.67 -16.28 -6.17
C LYS A 49 12.44 -16.25 -4.67
N LYS A 50 12.53 -17.41 -4.02
CA LYS A 50 12.63 -17.51 -2.56
C LYS A 50 13.86 -16.76 -2.08
N THR A 51 13.63 -15.73 -1.28
CA THR A 51 14.65 -14.81 -0.80
C THR A 51 14.77 -14.94 0.70
N TYR A 52 15.99 -15.13 1.23
CA TYR A 52 16.26 -15.18 2.66
C TYR A 52 16.84 -13.85 3.16
N TRP A 53 16.26 -13.32 4.24
CA TRP A 53 16.58 -12.02 4.80
C TRP A 53 17.47 -12.18 6.03
N SER A 54 18.78 -12.09 5.83
CA SER A 54 19.73 -12.24 6.92
C SER A 54 19.73 -11.02 7.85
N PRO A 55 20.02 -11.22 9.14
CA PRO A 55 20.19 -10.12 10.11
C PRO A 55 21.22 -9.11 9.63
N GLU A 56 22.32 -9.59 9.05
CA GLU A 56 23.41 -8.74 8.57
C GLU A 56 22.97 -7.84 7.40
N ALA A 57 22.24 -8.38 6.43
CA ALA A 57 21.79 -7.62 5.27
C ALA A 57 20.73 -6.58 5.65
N LEU A 58 19.81 -6.92 6.55
CA LEU A 58 18.78 -6.01 7.04
C LEU A 58 19.39 -4.89 7.88
N ARG A 59 20.30 -5.21 8.80
CA ARG A 59 21.00 -4.20 9.62
C ARG A 59 21.80 -3.25 8.74
N GLN A 60 22.56 -3.77 7.78
CA GLN A 60 23.31 -2.93 6.84
C GLN A 60 22.38 -2.06 5.99
N GLY A 61 21.24 -2.59 5.53
CA GLY A 61 20.25 -1.81 4.77
C GLY A 61 19.70 -0.63 5.56
N VAL A 62 19.42 -0.82 6.85
CA VAL A 62 19.01 0.29 7.74
C VAL A 62 20.16 1.28 7.96
N GLU A 63 21.38 0.80 8.24
CA GLU A 63 22.55 1.67 8.43
C GLU A 63 22.92 2.49 7.18
N ASP A 64 22.68 1.92 5.99
CA ASP A 64 22.87 2.58 4.69
C ASP A 64 21.73 3.56 4.33
N GLY A 65 20.65 3.60 5.14
CA GLY A 65 19.47 4.44 4.91
C GLY A 65 18.57 3.95 3.77
N ALA A 66 18.66 2.66 3.39
CA ALA A 66 17.91 2.12 2.26
C ALA A 66 16.39 2.13 2.48
N PHE A 67 15.92 2.23 3.73
CA PHE A 67 14.50 2.28 4.08
C PHE A 67 13.99 3.69 4.36
N ASP A 68 14.88 4.67 4.43
CA ASP A 68 14.53 6.03 4.86
C ASP A 68 13.78 6.76 3.74
N GLY A 69 12.71 7.48 4.11
CA GLY A 69 11.85 8.18 3.16
C GLY A 69 10.94 7.28 2.32
N ALA A 70 10.78 6.01 2.69
CA ALA A 70 9.88 5.09 2.01
C ALA A 70 8.43 5.60 2.05
N LYS A 71 7.72 5.54 0.92
CA LYS A 71 6.32 5.96 0.83
C LYS A 71 5.38 4.78 1.07
N ILE A 72 4.29 5.01 1.80
CA ILE A 72 3.26 3.99 2.03
C ILE A 72 2.21 4.09 0.93
N LEU A 73 1.93 2.98 0.26
CA LEU A 73 1.02 2.89 -0.88
C LEU A 73 -0.18 1.99 -0.59
N LYS A 74 -1.35 2.32 -1.15
CA LYS A 74 -2.47 1.37 -1.26
C LYS A 74 -2.11 0.25 -2.25
N GLY A 75 -2.39 -0.99 -1.87
CA GLY A 75 -2.31 -2.13 -2.78
C GLY A 75 -3.26 -2.00 -3.97
N ARG A 76 -2.84 -2.48 -5.14
CA ARG A 76 -3.67 -2.49 -6.35
C ARG A 76 -4.56 -3.73 -6.40
N PRO A 77 -5.83 -3.63 -6.82
CA PRO A 77 -6.67 -4.79 -7.06
C PRO A 77 -5.97 -5.78 -8.03
N GLY A 78 -5.90 -7.06 -7.66
CA GLY A 78 -5.32 -8.13 -8.47
C GLY A 78 -3.81 -8.33 -8.31
N ASP A 79 -3.00 -7.31 -8.64
CA ASP A 79 -1.53 -7.42 -8.61
C ASP A 79 -0.94 -7.20 -7.21
N GLY A 80 -1.67 -6.53 -6.32
CA GLY A 80 -1.25 -6.14 -4.96
C GLY A 80 -0.18 -5.05 -4.99
N HIS A 81 0.94 -5.30 -5.67
CA HIS A 81 2.08 -4.42 -5.81
C HIS A 81 2.01 -3.56 -7.07
N LYS A 82 2.70 -2.43 -7.03
CA LYS A 82 2.99 -1.61 -8.21
C LYS A 82 4.25 -2.14 -8.92
N GLY A 83 4.35 -1.91 -10.24
CA GLY A 83 5.59 -2.11 -10.98
C GLY A 83 6.74 -1.29 -10.40
N MET A 84 7.87 -1.94 -10.11
CA MET A 84 9.04 -1.36 -9.44
C MET A 84 9.62 -0.11 -10.15
N LEU A 85 9.48 -0.04 -11.49
CA LEU A 85 10.00 1.05 -12.31
C LEU A 85 8.95 2.13 -12.62
N ASP A 86 7.68 1.88 -12.29
CA ASP A 86 6.62 2.84 -12.53
C ASP A 86 6.70 3.96 -11.50
N GLN A 87 6.14 5.13 -11.80
CA GLN A 87 5.92 6.17 -10.78
C GLN A 87 4.66 5.86 -9.99
N ALA A 88 4.68 6.12 -8.68
CA ALA A 88 3.49 5.94 -7.85
C ALA A 88 2.48 7.01 -8.23
N ASP A 89 1.23 6.59 -8.41
CA ASP A 89 0.13 7.54 -8.54
C ASP A 89 0.05 8.34 -7.22
N PRO A 90 0.09 9.68 -7.25
CA PRO A 90 -0.05 10.48 -6.04
C PRO A 90 -1.26 10.12 -5.19
N ASP A 91 -2.38 9.72 -5.82
CA ASP A 91 -3.62 9.38 -5.11
C ASP A 91 -3.54 8.05 -4.34
N ASN A 92 -2.53 7.22 -4.66
CA ASN A 92 -2.28 5.95 -3.95
C ASN A 92 -1.30 6.09 -2.79
N ILE A 93 -0.68 7.26 -2.60
CA ILE A 93 0.23 7.53 -1.49
C ILE A 93 -0.61 7.89 -0.27
N VAL A 94 -0.52 7.07 0.77
CA VAL A 94 -1.30 7.22 2.02
C VAL A 94 -0.45 7.55 3.21
N GLY A 95 0.86 7.69 3.03
CA GLY A 95 1.77 7.90 4.13
C GLY A 95 3.22 7.86 3.72
N SER A 96 4.09 8.01 4.71
CA SER A 96 5.53 7.93 4.55
C SER A 96 6.18 7.48 5.85
N VAL A 97 7.39 6.95 5.69
CA VAL A 97 8.25 6.57 6.80
C VAL A 97 9.56 7.34 6.66
N ASP A 98 9.88 8.17 7.65
CA ASP A 98 11.06 9.02 7.58
C ASP A 98 12.34 8.26 7.92
N ASN A 99 12.32 7.44 8.98
CA ASN A 99 13.51 6.74 9.45
C ASN A 99 13.19 5.31 9.89
N PHE A 100 14.17 4.42 9.74
CA PHE A 100 14.15 3.09 10.31
C PHE A 100 15.28 2.88 11.32
N ALA A 101 14.99 2.07 12.34
CA ALA A 101 15.96 1.50 13.26
C ALA A 101 16.02 -0.03 13.06
N TYR A 102 17.13 -0.65 13.43
CA TYR A 102 17.25 -2.11 13.43
C TYR A 102 17.02 -2.65 14.84
N GLU A 103 16.11 -3.62 14.98
CA GLU A 103 15.84 -4.35 16.21
C GLU A 103 16.28 -5.82 16.10
N ASP A 104 17.16 -6.25 17.02
CA ASP A 104 17.68 -7.62 17.04
C ASP A 104 16.55 -8.65 17.24
N GLY A 105 16.46 -9.63 16.33
CA GLY A 105 15.42 -10.66 16.34
C GLY A 105 14.08 -10.21 15.75
N VAL A 106 13.98 -8.96 15.28
CA VAL A 106 12.79 -8.40 14.62
C VAL A 106 13.13 -7.99 13.19
N GLY A 107 14.11 -7.12 12.98
CA GLY A 107 14.45 -6.57 11.66
C GLY A 107 14.41 -5.04 11.63
N PRO A 108 14.23 -4.41 10.45
CA PRO A 108 13.97 -2.98 10.31
C PRO A 108 12.62 -2.63 10.96
N VAL A 109 12.60 -1.58 11.78
CA VAL A 109 11.41 -1.08 12.48
C VAL A 109 11.37 0.44 12.36
N SER A 110 10.21 0.97 12.04
CA SER A 110 9.88 2.39 12.27
C SER A 110 8.77 2.46 13.31
N GLU A 111 8.89 3.36 14.27
CA GLU A 111 7.92 3.54 15.36
C GLU A 111 6.92 4.68 15.09
N ASP A 112 7.19 5.48 14.06
CA ASP A 112 6.57 6.78 13.79
C ASP A 112 6.33 6.99 12.29
N ALA A 113 5.78 5.97 11.62
CA ALA A 113 5.30 6.12 10.25
C ALA A 113 4.05 7.01 10.21
N ASP A 114 4.03 7.98 9.30
CA ASP A 114 2.90 8.88 9.11
C ASP A 114 1.87 8.27 8.15
N LEU A 115 0.62 8.24 8.57
CA LEU A 115 -0.55 7.89 7.75
C LEU A 115 -1.43 9.13 7.57
N LEU A 116 -1.74 9.42 6.31
CA LEU A 116 -2.51 10.58 5.85
C LEU A 116 -3.99 10.26 5.61
N ASP A 117 -4.37 8.98 5.67
CA ASP A 117 -5.72 8.50 5.37
C ASP A 117 -6.33 7.84 6.63
N GLU A 118 -7.40 8.45 7.17
CA GLU A 118 -8.10 7.99 8.36
C GLU A 118 -8.67 6.57 8.20
N HIS A 119 -9.20 6.24 7.02
CA HIS A 119 -9.75 4.90 6.79
C HIS A 119 -8.65 3.85 6.84
N ILE A 120 -7.48 4.15 6.26
CA ILE A 120 -6.31 3.27 6.37
C ILE A 120 -5.84 3.14 7.82
N ALA A 121 -5.82 4.24 8.58
CA ALA A 121 -5.47 4.20 9.99
C ALA A 121 -6.42 3.30 10.81
N GLN A 122 -7.73 3.33 10.52
CA GLN A 122 -8.71 2.42 11.12
C GLN A 122 -8.44 0.96 10.75
N LEU A 123 -8.13 0.67 9.48
CA LEU A 123 -7.77 -0.70 9.06
C LEU A 123 -6.51 -1.21 9.76
N VAL A 124 -5.51 -0.35 9.96
CA VAL A 124 -4.32 -0.65 10.76
C VAL A 124 -4.68 -0.89 12.22
N ASP A 125 -5.55 -0.07 12.81
CA ASP A 125 -6.01 -0.21 14.20
C ASP A 125 -6.75 -1.53 14.45
N HIS A 126 -7.54 -1.96 13.48
CA HIS A 126 -8.23 -3.25 13.51
C HIS A 126 -7.35 -4.44 13.08
N GLY A 127 -6.10 -4.23 12.69
CA GLY A 127 -5.18 -5.29 12.24
C GLY A 127 -5.67 -6.02 10.98
N LEU A 128 -6.36 -5.31 10.09
CA LEU A 128 -6.96 -5.87 8.87
C LEU A 128 -6.03 -5.82 7.65
N ILE A 129 -4.92 -5.08 7.76
CA ILE A 129 -3.95 -4.91 6.69
C ILE A 129 -2.53 -4.98 7.24
N ASP A 130 -1.62 -5.41 6.38
CA ASP A 130 -0.19 -5.55 6.62
C ASP A 130 0.62 -4.80 5.55
N VAL A 131 1.96 -4.83 5.69
CA VAL A 131 2.87 -4.20 4.73
C VAL A 131 3.69 -5.22 3.95
N SER A 132 4.01 -4.86 2.71
CA SER A 132 4.95 -5.59 1.87
C SER A 132 5.88 -4.60 1.16
N PRO A 133 7.20 -4.70 1.37
CA PRO A 133 8.15 -3.74 0.83
C PRO A 133 8.44 -3.99 -0.64
N ASP A 134 8.39 -2.92 -1.43
CA ASP A 134 8.93 -2.89 -2.79
C ASP A 134 10.37 -2.42 -2.72
N MET A 135 11.32 -3.30 -3.05
CA MET A 135 12.74 -2.99 -2.89
C MET A 135 13.67 -3.48 -3.98
N PHE A 136 14.73 -2.69 -4.20
CA PHE A 136 15.90 -3.06 -4.96
C PHE A 136 16.90 -3.76 -4.06
N ARG A 137 17.36 -4.94 -4.49
CA ARG A 137 18.29 -5.75 -3.71
C ARG A 137 19.21 -6.57 -4.60
N LYS A 138 20.38 -6.89 -4.07
CA LYS A 138 21.33 -7.83 -4.66
C LYS A 138 21.21 -9.17 -3.95
N LEU A 139 20.95 -10.22 -4.73
CA LEU A 139 20.90 -11.60 -4.25
C LEU A 139 22.26 -12.27 -4.42
N GLY A 140 22.65 -13.07 -3.45
CA GLY A 140 23.82 -13.96 -3.54
C GLY A 140 23.52 -15.24 -4.31
N GLU A 141 24.44 -16.20 -4.25
CA GLU A 141 24.24 -17.53 -4.82
C GLU A 141 23.17 -18.32 -4.04
N TYR A 142 22.45 -19.21 -4.72
CA TYR A 142 21.42 -20.03 -4.09
C TYR A 142 22.01 -20.93 -3.00
N ASP A 143 21.46 -20.86 -1.79
CA ASP A 143 21.87 -21.71 -0.68
C ASP A 143 20.95 -22.94 -0.60
N GLU A 144 21.51 -24.13 -0.83
CA GLU A 144 20.77 -25.39 -0.80
C GLU A 144 20.27 -25.77 0.60
N GLU A 145 20.94 -25.34 1.68
CA GLU A 145 20.54 -25.64 3.05
C GLU A 145 19.34 -24.77 3.47
N LEU A 146 19.34 -23.50 3.08
CA LEU A 146 18.23 -22.57 3.33
C LEU A 146 17.08 -22.74 2.33
N GLY A 147 17.37 -23.30 1.14
CA GLY A 147 16.41 -23.44 0.07
C GLY A 147 16.00 -22.09 -0.57
N ALA A 148 16.84 -21.07 -0.42
CA ALA A 148 16.57 -19.69 -0.81
C ALA A 148 17.84 -18.96 -1.26
N TYR A 149 17.68 -17.83 -1.94
CA TYR A 149 18.78 -16.91 -2.24
C TYR A 149 18.96 -15.94 -1.06
N PRO A 150 20.12 -15.93 -0.38
CA PRO A 150 20.39 -14.94 0.65
C PRO A 150 20.54 -13.55 0.02
N VAL A 151 20.06 -12.53 0.71
CA VAL A 151 20.29 -11.15 0.31
C VAL A 151 21.72 -10.75 0.70
N GLU A 152 22.49 -10.24 -0.27
CA GLU A 152 23.82 -9.67 -0.02
C GLU A 152 23.74 -8.21 0.38
N LYS A 153 22.86 -7.44 -0.27
CA LYS A 153 22.70 -6.01 -0.06
C LYS A 153 21.29 -5.56 -0.40
N ILE A 154 20.72 -4.71 0.45
CA ILE A 154 19.52 -3.92 0.17
C ILE A 154 19.98 -2.59 -0.39
N ILE A 155 19.51 -2.24 -1.58
CA ILE A 155 19.96 -1.05 -2.30
C ILE A 155 19.06 0.13 -1.95
N ASP A 156 17.74 -0.07 -2.02
CA ASP A 156 16.73 0.98 -1.81
C ASP A 156 15.35 0.34 -1.61
N VAL A 157 14.52 0.94 -0.77
CA VAL A 157 13.13 0.56 -0.47
C VAL A 157 12.24 1.79 -0.68
N PRO A 158 11.91 2.12 -1.95
CA PRO A 158 11.16 3.34 -2.24
C PRO A 158 9.71 3.29 -1.73
N TYR A 159 9.12 2.09 -1.60
CA TYR A 159 7.71 1.93 -1.25
C TYR A 159 7.45 0.79 -0.28
N LEU A 160 6.45 1.01 0.57
CA LEU A 160 5.81 -0.01 1.41
C LEU A 160 4.36 -0.11 0.97
N THR A 161 3.98 -1.24 0.39
CA THR A 161 2.62 -1.44 -0.11
C THR A 161 1.76 -2.11 0.95
N LEU A 162 0.59 -1.53 1.22
CA LEU A 162 -0.41 -2.08 2.14
C LEU A 162 -1.23 -3.16 1.43
N LEU A 163 -1.34 -4.32 2.07
CA LEU A 163 -2.01 -5.51 1.56
C LEU A 163 -2.86 -6.16 2.64
N ASP A 164 -3.73 -7.10 2.24
CA ASP A 164 -4.48 -7.95 3.17
C ASP A 164 -3.56 -8.88 3.98
N ASN A 165 -2.40 -9.25 3.41
CA ASN A 165 -1.36 -10.03 4.06
C ASN A 165 0.01 -9.47 3.68
N GLY A 166 0.90 -9.35 4.67
CA GLY A 166 2.24 -8.82 4.47
C GLY A 166 3.15 -9.73 3.64
N ALA A 167 4.36 -9.25 3.35
CA ALA A 167 5.37 -10.04 2.65
C ALA A 167 5.74 -11.35 3.38
N SER A 168 5.56 -11.34 4.70
CA SER A 168 5.75 -12.45 5.63
C SER A 168 4.90 -12.21 6.88
N PRO A 169 4.70 -13.22 7.75
CA PRO A 169 3.98 -13.04 9.02
C PRO A 169 4.60 -12.01 9.99
N SER A 170 5.86 -11.63 9.77
CA SER A 170 6.58 -10.61 10.53
C SER A 170 6.54 -9.23 9.87
N ALA A 171 6.02 -9.14 8.64
CA ALA A 171 5.88 -7.89 7.93
C ALA A 171 4.56 -7.22 8.30
N THR A 172 4.57 -6.40 9.36
CA THR A 172 3.35 -5.85 9.97
C THR A 172 3.33 -4.33 9.98
N ILE A 173 2.12 -3.78 10.02
CA ILE A 173 1.86 -2.39 10.36
C ILE A 173 0.83 -2.35 11.48
N GLU A 174 1.14 -1.62 12.54
CA GLU A 174 0.33 -1.57 13.76
C GLU A 174 0.21 -0.13 14.24
N PRO A 175 -0.81 0.24 15.02
CA PRO A 175 -0.87 1.57 15.63
C PRO A 175 0.36 1.82 16.48
N ALA A 176 0.98 3.00 16.33
CA ALA A 176 2.14 3.37 17.13
C ALA A 176 1.79 3.23 18.62
N MET A 177 2.57 2.43 19.37
CA MET A 177 2.27 2.21 20.78
C MET A 177 2.42 3.53 21.56
N ALA A 178 1.45 3.85 22.42
CA ALA A 178 1.45 5.06 23.25
C ALA A 178 2.71 5.24 24.13
N GLU A 179 3.58 4.23 24.27
CA GLU A 179 4.89 4.38 24.94
C GLU A 179 5.84 5.30 24.16
N ALA A 180 5.75 5.37 22.82
CA ALA A 180 6.45 6.38 22.01
C ALA A 180 5.93 7.81 22.26
N LEU A 181 4.69 7.93 22.78
CA LEU A 181 4.02 9.18 23.19
C LEU A 181 4.03 9.39 24.73
N GLY A 182 4.80 8.61 25.49
CA GLY A 182 4.95 8.79 26.93
C GLY A 182 3.83 8.22 27.82
N PHE A 183 3.10 7.21 27.36
CA PHE A 183 2.04 6.53 28.12
C PHE A 183 2.43 5.09 28.49
N ASN A 184 2.95 4.89 29.71
CA ASN A 184 3.24 3.58 30.32
C ASN A 184 1.94 2.85 30.68
N GLY A 185 1.27 2.20 29.73
CA GLY A 185 -0.02 1.53 30.00
C GLY A 185 -0.27 0.20 29.32
N ARG A 186 0.52 -0.25 28.34
CA ARG A 186 0.05 -1.31 27.43
C ARG A 186 0.15 -2.75 27.94
N ALA A 187 0.99 -3.05 28.93
CA ALA A 187 0.94 -4.35 29.61
C ALA A 187 -0.35 -4.51 30.44
N GLU A 188 -0.88 -3.42 30.99
CA GLU A 188 -2.18 -3.41 31.67
C GLU A 188 -3.34 -3.31 30.66
N ALA A 189 -3.18 -2.56 29.55
CA ALA A 189 -4.24 -2.37 28.56
C ALA A 189 -4.50 -3.62 27.69
N ALA A 190 -3.47 -4.41 27.32
CA ALA A 190 -3.69 -5.68 26.61
C ALA A 190 -4.33 -6.74 27.53
N GLU A 191 -3.98 -6.73 28.82
CA GLU A 191 -4.64 -7.57 29.82
C GLU A 191 -6.06 -7.05 30.15
N GLN A 192 -6.34 -5.74 30.01
CA GLN A 192 -7.67 -5.15 30.13
C GLN A 192 -8.54 -5.37 28.89
N LEU A 193 -7.99 -5.29 27.68
CA LEU A 193 -8.70 -5.56 26.42
C LEU A 193 -9.06 -7.03 26.27
N ALA A 194 -8.23 -7.96 26.76
CA ALA A 194 -8.62 -9.37 26.89
C ALA A 194 -9.76 -9.61 27.91
N LYS A 195 -10.13 -8.60 28.69
CA LYS A 195 -11.24 -8.61 29.66
C LYS A 195 -12.46 -7.82 29.18
N LEU A 196 -12.33 -7.09 28.08
CA LEU A 196 -13.41 -6.33 27.46
C LEU A 196 -13.99 -7.17 26.32
N PHE A 197 -15.32 -7.27 26.24
CA PHE A 197 -15.99 -7.83 25.07
C PHE A 197 -17.09 -6.88 24.63
N THR A 198 -17.34 -6.86 23.32
CA THR A 198 -18.24 -5.93 22.67
C THR A 198 -19.52 -6.66 22.27
N LEU A 199 -20.67 -6.14 22.67
CA LEU A 199 -21.98 -6.57 22.19
C LEU A 199 -22.49 -5.56 21.16
N THR A 200 -23.07 -6.05 20.08
CA THR A 200 -23.74 -5.23 19.06
C THR A 200 -25.22 -5.57 19.04
N PHE A 201 -26.06 -4.54 19.17
CA PHE A 201 -27.51 -4.62 19.11
C PHE A 201 -28.00 -3.92 17.86
N ASN A 202 -28.79 -4.63 17.06
CA ASN A 202 -29.41 -4.10 15.85
C ASN A 202 -30.90 -3.94 16.09
N ALA A 203 -31.43 -2.73 15.84
CA ALA A 203 -32.87 -2.53 15.87
C ALA A 203 -33.45 -2.76 14.46
N TYR A 204 -34.40 -3.70 14.36
CA TYR A 204 -35.12 -3.96 13.12
C TYR A 204 -36.47 -3.23 13.16
N GLY A 205 -36.61 -2.09 12.49
CA GLY A 205 -37.87 -1.32 12.54
C GLY A 205 -37.84 0.09 11.93
N GLU A 206 -39.01 0.76 11.93
CA GLU A 206 -39.17 2.13 11.40
C GLU A 206 -38.23 3.14 12.06
N MET A 207 -37.78 4.15 11.29
CA MET A 207 -36.89 5.25 11.72
C MET A 207 -37.13 5.68 13.18
N PHE A 208 -36.12 5.47 14.02
CA PHE A 208 -36.16 5.86 15.43
C PHE A 208 -35.71 7.32 15.60
N GLY A 209 -36.29 8.01 16.57
CA GLY A 209 -35.84 9.35 16.94
C GLY A 209 -34.52 9.27 17.70
N ASP A 210 -33.63 10.26 17.49
CA ASP A 210 -32.36 10.37 18.23
C ASP A 210 -32.55 10.29 19.75
N GLU A 211 -33.69 10.79 20.26
CA GLU A 211 -34.04 10.75 21.68
C GLU A 211 -34.12 9.32 22.25
N PHE A 212 -34.58 8.35 21.47
CA PHE A 212 -34.69 6.96 21.91
C PHE A 212 -33.35 6.22 21.87
N LEU A 213 -32.50 6.58 20.90
CA LEU A 213 -31.18 5.97 20.75
C LEU A 213 -30.20 6.52 21.80
N ASP A 214 -30.29 7.82 22.10
CA ASP A 214 -29.52 8.45 23.18
C ASP A 214 -29.96 7.90 24.55
N GLU A 215 -31.26 7.65 24.76
CA GLU A 215 -31.78 7.03 25.98
C GLU A 215 -31.29 5.58 26.14
N ALA A 216 -31.21 4.80 25.06
CA ALA A 216 -30.65 3.45 25.08
C ALA A 216 -29.15 3.44 25.46
N VAL A 217 -28.37 4.39 24.93
CA VAL A 217 -26.96 4.58 25.33
C VAL A 217 -26.87 4.94 26.81
N GLU A 218 -27.65 5.92 27.29
CA GLU A 218 -27.64 6.36 28.69
C GLU A 218 -28.03 5.23 29.66
N ASN A 219 -29.01 4.40 29.29
CA ASN A 219 -29.45 3.25 30.09
C ASN A 219 -28.37 2.16 30.19
N LEU A 220 -27.65 1.88 29.09
CA LEU A 220 -26.53 0.93 29.11
C LEU A 220 -25.34 1.46 29.90
N GLU A 221 -24.99 2.74 29.75
CA GLU A 221 -23.92 3.39 30.52
C GLU A 221 -24.22 3.48 32.03
N ALA A 222 -25.49 3.33 32.43
CA ALA A 222 -25.87 3.25 33.83
C ALA A 222 -25.48 1.92 34.49
N ILE A 223 -25.18 0.87 33.70
CA ILE A 223 -24.70 -0.42 34.19
C ILE A 223 -23.20 -0.30 34.51
N GLU A 224 -22.82 -0.70 35.73
CA GLU A 224 -21.43 -0.62 36.17
C GLU A 224 -20.52 -1.48 35.29
N GLY A 225 -19.54 -0.84 34.64
CA GLY A 225 -18.61 -1.52 33.75
C GLY A 225 -19.05 -1.60 32.28
N VAL A 226 -20.15 -0.96 31.91
CA VAL A 226 -20.62 -0.92 30.51
C VAL A 226 -20.46 0.50 29.96
N SER A 227 -19.90 0.60 28.76
CA SER A 227 -19.91 1.82 27.95
C SER A 227 -20.59 1.56 26.62
N ALA A 228 -21.42 2.48 26.12
CA ALA A 228 -22.18 2.26 24.90
C ALA A 228 -22.04 3.41 23.90
N THR A 229 -22.13 3.08 22.61
CA THR A 229 -22.12 4.02 21.50
C THR A 229 -23.17 3.62 20.47
N ARG A 230 -23.71 4.57 19.72
CA ARG A 230 -24.67 4.29 18.64
C ARG A 230 -24.18 4.75 17.28
N SER A 231 -24.71 4.15 16.21
CA SER A 231 -24.50 4.64 14.86
C SER A 231 -25.12 6.02 14.66
N SER A 232 -24.58 6.76 13.70
CA SER A 232 -25.07 8.09 13.31
C SER A 232 -26.32 8.04 12.41
N THR A 233 -26.78 6.83 12.06
CA THR A 233 -27.90 6.59 11.16
C THR A 233 -29.14 6.17 11.95
N ASN A 234 -30.29 6.75 11.62
CA ASN A 234 -31.56 6.45 12.30
C ASN A 234 -32.44 5.47 11.52
N THR A 235 -32.01 5.05 10.32
CA THR A 235 -32.74 4.12 9.44
C THR A 235 -32.51 2.67 9.84
N ASP A 236 -31.27 2.35 10.20
CA ASP A 236 -30.84 1.05 10.71
C ASP A 236 -29.86 1.35 11.87
N PRO A 237 -30.38 1.74 13.05
CA PRO A 237 -29.52 2.14 14.13
C PRO A 237 -28.87 0.91 14.76
N GLU A 238 -27.55 1.02 14.94
CA GLU A 238 -26.72 0.04 15.60
C GLU A 238 -26.29 0.60 16.95
N LEU A 239 -26.35 -0.21 17.99
CA LEU A 239 -25.90 0.13 19.33
C LEU A 239 -24.78 -0.84 19.72
N GLN A 240 -23.62 -0.31 20.07
CA GLN A 240 -22.45 -1.08 20.44
C GLN A 240 -22.13 -0.84 21.92
N ALA A 241 -22.10 -1.91 22.71
CA ALA A 241 -21.78 -1.85 24.13
C ALA A 241 -20.47 -2.60 24.41
N THR A 242 -19.52 -1.94 25.07
CA THR A 242 -18.28 -2.54 25.55
C THR A 242 -18.40 -2.83 27.05
N ILE A 243 -18.11 -4.07 27.45
CA ILE A 243 -18.32 -4.56 28.82
C ILE A 243 -16.98 -4.90 29.47
N ASP A 244 -16.68 -4.28 30.62
CA ASP A 244 -15.60 -4.68 31.53
C ASP A 244 -16.05 -5.85 32.41
N ARG A 245 -15.54 -7.04 32.09
CA ARG A 245 -15.89 -8.29 32.79
C ARG A 245 -15.52 -8.30 34.27
N GLU A 246 -14.57 -7.47 34.73
CA GLU A 246 -14.18 -7.42 36.16
C GLU A 246 -15.10 -6.54 37.01
N ALA A 247 -15.79 -5.58 36.40
CA ALA A 247 -16.76 -4.71 37.06
C ALA A 247 -18.11 -5.41 37.30
N VAL A 248 -18.36 -6.50 36.56
CA VAL A 248 -19.63 -7.23 36.57
C VAL A 248 -19.63 -8.37 37.59
N ALA A 249 -20.65 -8.44 38.43
CA ALA A 249 -20.73 -9.44 39.50
C ALA A 249 -20.92 -10.89 38.99
N SER A 250 -21.69 -11.08 37.91
CA SER A 250 -21.82 -12.34 37.18
C SER A 250 -22.45 -12.11 35.80
N LEU A 251 -22.19 -12.99 34.83
CA LEU A 251 -22.74 -12.87 33.47
C LEU A 251 -24.27 -12.95 33.47
N ASP A 252 -24.87 -13.86 34.26
CA ASP A 252 -26.33 -13.94 34.42
C ASP A 252 -26.93 -12.60 34.91
N THR A 253 -26.29 -11.96 35.89
CA THR A 253 -26.74 -10.65 36.40
C THR A 253 -26.58 -9.54 35.36
N LEU A 254 -25.54 -9.61 34.53
CA LEU A 254 -25.34 -8.64 33.46
C LEU A 254 -26.39 -8.79 32.36
N ASN A 255 -26.70 -10.03 31.99
CA ASN A 255 -27.73 -10.30 30.99
C ASN A 255 -29.08 -9.74 31.46
N ASP A 256 -29.46 -9.99 32.72
CA ASP A 256 -30.67 -9.40 33.33
C ASP A 256 -30.63 -7.86 33.32
N GLN A 257 -29.48 -7.25 33.62
CA GLN A 257 -29.32 -5.79 33.63
C GLN A 257 -29.37 -5.16 32.24
N ILE A 258 -28.84 -5.83 31.22
CA ILE A 258 -28.91 -5.39 29.82
C ILE A 258 -30.34 -5.49 29.31
N ILE A 259 -31.04 -6.59 29.63
CA ILE A 259 -32.46 -6.75 29.32
C ILE A 259 -33.28 -5.63 29.96
N ASP A 260 -33.12 -5.39 31.28
CA ASP A 260 -33.80 -4.32 32.00
C ASP A 260 -33.49 -2.92 31.41
N ALA A 261 -32.25 -2.69 30.94
CA ALA A 261 -31.83 -1.40 30.37
C ALA A 261 -32.42 -1.14 28.99
N LEU A 262 -32.72 -2.19 28.23
CA LEU A 262 -33.20 -2.12 26.86
C LEU A 262 -34.70 -2.48 26.70
N GLU A 263 -35.39 -2.91 27.77
CA GLU A 263 -36.80 -3.36 27.79
C GLU A 263 -37.78 -2.31 27.23
N ASP A 264 -37.51 -1.03 27.40
CA ASP A 264 -38.36 0.07 26.91
C ASP A 264 -37.75 0.82 25.70
N THR A 265 -36.73 0.23 25.06
CA THR A 265 -36.00 0.83 23.96
C THR A 265 -36.31 0.16 22.61
N PRO A 266 -36.02 0.82 21.48
CA PRO A 266 -36.07 0.21 20.14
C PRO A 266 -35.29 -1.11 19.98
N PHE A 267 -34.36 -1.38 20.89
CA PHE A 267 -33.48 -2.55 20.88
C PHE A 267 -34.03 -3.68 21.78
N GLU A 268 -35.35 -3.70 22.02
CA GLU A 268 -36.04 -4.62 22.93
C GLU A 268 -35.46 -6.04 22.87
N VAL A 269 -34.93 -6.45 24.02
CA VAL A 269 -34.14 -7.66 24.21
C VAL A 269 -35.06 -8.73 24.78
N HIS A 270 -35.19 -9.88 24.12
CA HIS A 270 -36.04 -10.95 24.62
C HIS A 270 -35.49 -11.54 25.92
N GLU A 271 -36.32 -11.62 26.98
CA GLU A 271 -35.97 -12.17 28.30
C GLU A 271 -35.41 -13.61 28.25
N SER A 272 -35.71 -14.36 27.19
CA SER A 272 -35.29 -15.75 26.99
C SER A 272 -33.95 -15.92 26.27
N TYR A 273 -33.36 -14.84 25.75
CA TYR A 273 -32.13 -14.88 24.95
C TYR A 273 -30.89 -14.58 25.81
N ASP A 274 -29.87 -15.43 25.70
CA ASP A 274 -28.58 -15.27 26.40
C ASP A 274 -27.57 -14.59 25.47
N TRP A 275 -27.55 -13.26 25.50
CA TRP A 275 -26.76 -12.43 24.60
C TRP A 275 -25.25 -12.56 24.82
N ILE A 276 -24.85 -13.15 25.95
CA ILE A 276 -23.46 -13.31 26.33
C ILE A 276 -22.88 -14.62 25.76
N ASP A 277 -23.70 -15.67 25.60
CA ASP A 277 -23.23 -16.98 25.13
C ASP A 277 -22.91 -16.99 23.62
N ASP A 278 -23.59 -16.16 22.81
CA ASP A 278 -23.34 -16.02 21.37
C ASP A 278 -22.03 -15.25 21.08
N VAL A 279 -21.74 -14.19 21.86
CA VAL A 279 -20.53 -13.37 21.67
C VAL A 279 -19.27 -14.06 22.20
N ALA A 280 -19.42 -15.02 23.13
CA ALA A 280 -18.30 -15.83 23.62
C ALA A 280 -17.66 -16.72 22.52
N TRP A 281 -18.31 -16.90 21.36
CA TRP A 281 -17.81 -17.75 20.27
C TRP A 281 -16.90 -17.04 19.25
N GLU A 282 -16.95 -15.71 19.12
CA GLU A 282 -16.11 -14.98 18.16
C GLU A 282 -14.68 -14.69 18.67
N GLY A 283 -14.45 -14.76 20.00
CA GLY A 283 -13.18 -14.36 20.61
C GLY A 283 -12.16 -15.46 20.92
N LEU A 284 -12.51 -16.75 20.84
CA LEU A 284 -11.64 -17.85 21.29
C LEU A 284 -11.79 -19.11 20.43
N GLY A 285 -11.19 -19.09 19.23
CA GLY A 285 -10.89 -20.31 18.48
C GLY A 285 -9.82 -21.14 19.18
N GLU A 286 -10.19 -21.90 20.22
CA GLU A 286 -9.29 -22.84 20.87
C GLU A 286 -9.18 -24.14 20.05
N ALA A 287 -7.99 -24.36 19.51
CA ALA A 287 -7.61 -25.60 18.86
C ALA A 287 -7.61 -26.77 19.87
N GLY A 288 -8.52 -27.73 19.67
CA GLY A 288 -8.24 -29.13 19.97
C GLY A 288 -9.25 -29.84 20.89
N GLY A 289 -10.04 -30.76 20.30
CA GLY A 289 -10.80 -31.71 21.11
C GLY A 289 -11.74 -32.59 20.32
N SER A 290 -11.20 -33.52 19.52
CA SER A 290 -11.99 -34.56 18.89
C SER A 290 -12.61 -35.54 19.91
N GLY A 291 -13.90 -35.82 19.74
CA GLY A 291 -14.53 -37.08 20.09
C GLY A 291 -15.11 -37.20 21.50
N GLN A 292 -16.41 -37.44 21.61
CA GLN A 292 -16.94 -38.81 21.61
C GLN A 292 -18.39 -38.81 22.14
N ALA A 293 -19.33 -39.09 21.24
CA ALA A 293 -20.67 -39.51 21.60
C ALA A 293 -20.63 -40.85 22.35
N SER A 294 -21.27 -40.90 23.52
CA SER A 294 -21.71 -42.14 24.21
C SER A 294 -22.98 -41.72 24.98
N ASP A 295 -24.18 -42.03 24.53
CA ASP A 295 -24.85 -43.35 24.55
C ASP A 295 -24.83 -43.99 25.96
N GLU A 296 -25.99 -43.80 26.63
CA GLU A 296 -26.66 -44.53 27.73
C GLU A 296 -25.93 -45.69 28.46
N PRO A 297 -26.17 -45.92 29.79
CA PRO A 297 -27.50 -46.38 30.21
C PRO A 297 -28.00 -46.03 31.62
N ALA A 298 -29.33 -46.13 31.72
CA ALA A 298 -30.13 -46.20 32.93
C ALA A 298 -29.59 -47.18 33.99
N GLU A 299 -29.57 -46.74 35.25
CA GLU A 299 -29.75 -47.65 36.39
C GLU A 299 -30.74 -47.07 37.41
N SER A 300 -31.72 -47.92 37.72
CA SER A 300 -32.73 -47.74 38.75
C SER A 300 -32.13 -47.83 40.15
N GLY A 301 -32.33 -46.80 40.98
CA GLY A 301 -31.98 -46.81 42.40
C GLY A 301 -33.19 -46.47 43.25
N THR A 302 -33.95 -47.48 43.66
CA THR A 302 -35.05 -47.37 44.64
C THR A 302 -34.54 -46.86 45.99
N GLY A 303 -35.06 -45.72 46.46
CA GLY A 303 -34.72 -45.16 47.77
C GLY A 303 -35.83 -44.29 48.33
N THR A 304 -36.79 -44.92 49.00
CA THR A 304 -37.89 -44.32 49.75
C THR A 304 -37.39 -43.39 50.87
N GLY A 305 -37.79 -42.11 50.84
CA GLY A 305 -37.64 -41.18 51.96
C GLY A 305 -38.41 -39.90 51.70
N GLY A 306 -39.62 -39.80 52.23
CA GLY A 306 -40.57 -38.76 51.86
C GLY A 306 -40.20 -37.34 52.27
N SER A 307 -40.60 -36.39 51.43
CA SER A 307 -41.10 -35.09 51.87
C SER A 307 -42.22 -34.66 50.93
N SER A 308 -43.45 -34.69 51.45
CA SER A 308 -44.62 -34.04 50.86
C SER A 308 -44.32 -32.55 50.71
N THR A 309 -44.37 -31.98 49.50
CA THR A 309 -45.05 -30.71 49.14
C THR A 309 -44.87 -30.47 47.63
N HIS A 310 -45.95 -30.02 46.95
CA HIS A 310 -45.96 -29.39 45.61
C HIS A 310 -45.64 -30.25 44.36
N MET A 311 -46.68 -30.85 43.75
CA MET A 311 -46.65 -31.23 42.32
C MET A 311 -48.03 -31.01 41.74
N GLY A 312 -48.36 -29.73 41.50
CA GLY A 312 -49.59 -29.30 40.84
C GLY A 312 -49.38 -28.50 39.55
N ASN A 313 -48.18 -28.01 39.27
CA ASN A 313 -47.95 -27.00 38.22
C ASN A 313 -47.06 -27.49 37.05
N ASN A 314 -46.21 -28.50 37.22
CA ASN A 314 -45.19 -28.85 36.23
C ASN A 314 -45.71 -29.32 34.85
N ASN A 315 -47.00 -29.65 34.69
CA ASN A 315 -47.55 -30.10 33.40
C ASN A 315 -48.06 -28.92 32.56
N ASP A 316 -48.46 -27.82 33.21
CA ASP A 316 -48.87 -26.61 32.52
C ASP A 316 -47.60 -25.87 32.05
N ASP A 317 -46.57 -25.79 32.90
CA ASP A 317 -45.25 -25.22 32.56
C ASP A 317 -44.58 -25.95 31.37
N LEU A 318 -44.66 -27.29 31.32
CA LEU A 318 -44.13 -28.08 30.20
C LEU A 318 -44.94 -27.90 28.90
N GLN A 319 -46.23 -27.61 28.99
CA GLN A 319 -47.05 -27.35 27.81
C GLN A 319 -46.81 -25.95 27.24
N GLU A 320 -46.50 -24.99 28.10
CA GLU A 320 -46.11 -23.63 27.74
C GLU A 320 -44.74 -23.63 27.04
N GLN A 321 -43.72 -24.25 27.64
CA GLN A 321 -42.39 -24.43 27.01
C GLN A 321 -42.48 -25.15 25.65
N LEU A 322 -43.36 -26.15 25.52
CA LEU A 322 -43.52 -26.86 24.25
C LEU A 322 -44.29 -26.04 23.20
N ALA A 323 -45.08 -25.05 23.62
CA ALA A 323 -45.72 -24.10 22.72
C ALA A 323 -44.74 -23.02 22.26
N GLU A 324 -43.90 -22.53 23.17
CA GLU A 324 -42.81 -21.58 22.92
C GLU A 324 -41.81 -22.15 21.91
N VAL A 325 -41.24 -23.33 22.17
CA VAL A 325 -40.31 -24.01 21.26
C VAL A 325 -40.93 -24.26 19.88
N ARG A 326 -42.25 -24.45 19.79
CA ARG A 326 -42.94 -24.59 18.49
C ARG A 326 -43.07 -23.27 17.76
N THR A 327 -43.23 -22.18 18.48
CA THR A 327 -43.27 -20.83 17.91
C THR A 327 -41.89 -20.45 17.40
N GLU A 328 -40.85 -20.61 18.24
CA GLU A 328 -39.45 -20.38 17.85
C GLU A 328 -39.08 -21.20 16.61
N ARG A 329 -39.42 -22.50 16.60
CA ARG A 329 -39.13 -23.34 15.44
C ARG A 329 -39.82 -22.85 14.17
N ASN A 330 -41.04 -22.33 14.24
CA ASN A 330 -41.70 -21.78 13.05
C ASN A 330 -41.07 -20.46 12.62
N GLN A 331 -40.67 -19.62 13.57
CA GLN A 331 -39.99 -18.36 13.28
C GLN A 331 -38.63 -18.60 12.62
N LEU A 332 -37.85 -19.56 13.12
CA LEU A 332 -36.60 -19.97 12.49
C LEU A 332 -36.82 -20.61 11.10
N GLU A 333 -37.94 -21.30 10.89
CA GLU A 333 -38.30 -21.84 9.57
C GLU A 333 -38.60 -20.70 8.59
N ASP A 334 -39.33 -19.67 9.03
CA ASP A 334 -39.60 -18.46 8.23
C ASP A 334 -38.30 -17.67 7.93
N GLU A 335 -37.43 -17.45 8.93
CA GLU A 335 -36.12 -16.80 8.75
C GLU A 335 -35.20 -17.58 7.80
N THR A 336 -35.26 -18.91 7.85
CA THR A 336 -34.50 -19.76 6.93
C THR A 336 -35.02 -19.62 5.49
N GLU A 337 -36.33 -19.49 5.30
CA GLU A 337 -36.92 -19.24 3.98
C GLU A 337 -36.50 -17.87 3.44
N ASP A 338 -36.53 -16.82 4.27
CA ASP A 338 -36.10 -15.46 3.90
C ASP A 338 -34.61 -15.41 3.53
N LEU A 339 -33.74 -16.08 4.29
CA LEU A 339 -32.31 -16.17 3.98
C LEU A 339 -32.04 -16.96 2.70
N GLN A 340 -32.82 -18.00 2.42
CA GLN A 340 -32.71 -18.74 1.16
C GLN A 340 -33.13 -17.89 -0.03
N GLU A 341 -34.15 -17.03 0.12
CA GLU A 341 -34.54 -16.07 -0.92
C GLU A 341 -33.45 -15.03 -1.17
N GLN A 342 -32.85 -14.46 -0.12
CA GLN A 342 -31.72 -13.53 -0.26
C GLN A 342 -30.50 -14.17 -0.91
N LEU A 343 -30.20 -15.42 -0.56
CA LEU A 343 -29.09 -16.16 -1.16
C LEU A 343 -29.34 -16.38 -2.66
N ALA A 344 -30.56 -16.74 -3.05
CA ALA A 344 -30.92 -16.89 -4.46
C ALA A 344 -30.86 -15.56 -5.24
N GLU A 345 -31.29 -14.44 -4.64
CA GLU A 345 -31.15 -13.11 -5.23
C GLU A 345 -29.68 -12.74 -5.44
N LYS A 346 -28.81 -13.04 -4.47
CA LYS A 346 -27.38 -12.78 -4.58
C LYS A 346 -26.67 -13.69 -5.59
N GLU A 347 -27.09 -14.94 -5.70
CA GLU A 347 -26.58 -15.84 -6.76
C GLU A 347 -26.95 -15.32 -8.15
N GLU A 348 -28.18 -14.81 -8.35
CA GLU A 348 -28.59 -14.18 -9.62
C GLU A 348 -27.79 -12.89 -9.91
N GLU A 349 -27.54 -12.05 -8.90
CA GLU A 349 -26.71 -10.85 -9.05
C GLU A 349 -25.25 -11.17 -9.43
N ILE A 350 -24.70 -12.26 -8.88
CA ILE A 350 -23.35 -12.74 -9.24
C ILE A 350 -23.32 -13.21 -10.69
N ASP A 351 -24.32 -14.00 -11.13
CA ASP A 351 -24.42 -14.47 -12.51
C ASP A 351 -24.47 -13.29 -13.52
N ASP A 352 -25.25 -12.23 -13.20
CA ASP A 352 -25.32 -11.01 -14.02
C ASP A 352 -23.97 -10.26 -14.10
N TYR A 353 -23.25 -10.19 -12.98
CA TYR A 353 -21.90 -9.59 -12.96
C TYR A 353 -20.89 -10.41 -13.74
N GLU A 354 -20.95 -11.75 -13.66
CA GLU A 354 -20.08 -12.63 -14.43
C GLU A 354 -20.30 -12.46 -15.94
N GLU A 355 -21.57 -12.37 -16.40
CA GLU A 355 -21.89 -12.09 -17.81
C GLU A 355 -21.34 -10.73 -18.25
N THR A 356 -21.47 -9.70 -17.40
CA THR A 356 -20.93 -8.36 -17.69
C THR A 356 -19.40 -8.38 -17.82
N VAL A 357 -18.72 -9.12 -16.95
CA VAL A 357 -17.25 -9.27 -17.00
C VAL A 357 -16.81 -10.00 -18.26
N GLU A 358 -17.52 -11.05 -18.68
CA GLU A 358 -17.22 -11.75 -19.92
C GLU A 358 -17.40 -10.84 -21.15
N GLN A 359 -18.48 -10.06 -21.18
CA GLN A 359 -18.73 -9.07 -22.24
C GLN A 359 -17.62 -8.01 -22.32
N LEU A 360 -17.18 -7.46 -21.18
CA LEU A 360 -16.11 -6.46 -21.15
C LEU A 360 -14.76 -7.03 -21.59
N LYS A 361 -14.50 -8.32 -21.31
CA LYS A 361 -13.30 -9.00 -21.80
C LYS A 361 -13.32 -9.16 -23.32
N GLU A 362 -14.47 -9.51 -23.90
CA GLU A 362 -14.63 -9.61 -25.35
C GLU A 362 -14.45 -8.24 -26.01
N GLU A 363 -15.04 -7.17 -25.46
CA GLU A 363 -14.86 -5.80 -25.98
C GLU A 363 -13.41 -5.33 -25.91
N ARG A 364 -12.69 -5.67 -24.82
CA ARG A 364 -11.25 -5.39 -24.72
C ARG A 364 -10.46 -6.11 -25.80
N ASP A 365 -10.73 -7.40 -26.03
CA ASP A 365 -10.01 -8.20 -27.02
C ASP A 365 -10.28 -7.67 -28.45
N GLU A 366 -11.52 -7.26 -28.76
CA GLU A 366 -11.85 -6.58 -30.02
C GLU A 366 -11.10 -5.25 -30.19
N LEU A 367 -10.99 -4.46 -29.13
CA LEU A 367 -10.23 -3.20 -29.16
C LEU A 367 -8.73 -3.43 -29.31
N GLU A 368 -8.18 -4.46 -28.68
CA GLU A 368 -6.76 -4.82 -28.81
C GLU A 368 -6.44 -5.24 -30.26
N GLU A 369 -7.32 -6.03 -30.89
CA GLU A 369 -7.22 -6.36 -32.32
C GLU A 369 -7.33 -5.13 -33.24
N GLU A 370 -8.07 -4.08 -32.85
CA GLU A 370 -8.14 -2.82 -33.61
C GLU A 370 -6.88 -1.94 -33.41
N VAL A 371 -6.31 -1.94 -32.20
CA VAL A 371 -5.14 -1.12 -31.85
C VAL A 371 -3.84 -1.66 -32.45
N GLU A 372 -3.64 -2.98 -32.47
CA GLU A 372 -2.40 -3.60 -32.99
C GLU A 372 -2.01 -3.14 -34.42
N PRO A 373 -2.91 -3.13 -35.43
CA PRO A 373 -2.56 -2.63 -36.76
C PRO A 373 -2.34 -1.11 -36.80
N LEU A 374 -2.95 -0.34 -35.90
CA LEU A 374 -2.71 1.11 -35.79
C LEU A 374 -1.32 1.39 -35.22
N VAL A 375 -0.88 0.59 -34.23
CA VAL A 375 0.46 0.66 -33.65
C VAL A 375 1.52 0.30 -34.70
N GLU A 376 1.31 -0.76 -35.49
CA GLU A 376 2.21 -1.10 -36.60
C GLU A 376 2.29 0.03 -37.65
N MET A 377 1.15 0.63 -38.00
CA MET A 377 1.10 1.75 -38.95
C MET A 377 1.83 2.99 -38.41
N LEU A 378 1.70 3.29 -37.12
CA LEU A 378 2.44 4.37 -36.46
C LEU A 378 3.95 4.09 -36.41
N ALA A 379 4.36 2.86 -36.15
CA ALA A 379 5.77 2.46 -36.18
C ALA A 379 6.35 2.58 -37.59
N ASP A 380 5.60 2.18 -38.62
CA ASP A 380 5.99 2.36 -40.02
C ASP A 380 6.11 3.84 -40.41
N LEU A 381 5.15 4.68 -39.98
CA LEU A 381 5.20 6.13 -40.17
C LEU A 381 6.41 6.77 -39.46
N ALA A 382 6.67 6.39 -38.21
CA ALA A 382 7.83 6.87 -37.45
C ALA A 382 9.16 6.42 -38.10
N ALA A 383 9.21 5.20 -38.65
CA ALA A 383 10.36 4.70 -39.38
C ALA A 383 10.52 5.38 -40.76
N GLU A 384 9.44 5.82 -41.39
CA GLU A 384 9.47 6.59 -42.64
C GLU A 384 9.94 8.04 -42.39
N ASP A 385 9.52 8.65 -41.29
CA ASP A 385 10.00 9.96 -40.84
C ASP A 385 11.49 9.90 -40.42
N SER A 386 11.91 8.81 -39.77
CA SER A 386 13.32 8.51 -39.48
C SER A 386 14.17 8.28 -40.75
N LYS A 387 13.57 7.75 -41.84
CA LYS A 387 14.22 7.58 -43.15
C LYS A 387 14.23 8.85 -44.01
N LEU A 388 13.54 9.92 -43.60
CA LEU A 388 13.69 11.27 -44.10
C LEU A 388 14.86 11.98 -43.38
N SER A 389 16.04 11.35 -43.38
CA SER A 389 17.26 12.05 -42.97
C SER A 389 17.44 13.33 -43.79
N ALA A 390 17.93 14.39 -43.16
CA ALA A 390 18.16 15.71 -43.78
C ALA A 390 18.87 15.64 -45.16
N ASP A 391 19.71 14.61 -45.37
CA ASP A 391 20.38 14.32 -46.64
C ASP A 391 19.43 14.05 -47.82
N LYS A 392 18.27 13.38 -47.61
CA LYS A 392 17.29 13.15 -48.69
C LYS A 392 16.39 14.35 -48.95
N ILE A 393 16.16 15.20 -47.95
CA ILE A 393 15.48 16.49 -48.13
C ILE A 393 16.38 17.43 -48.95
N ALA A 394 17.70 17.42 -48.70
CA ALA A 394 18.70 18.15 -49.47
C ALA A 394 18.85 17.65 -50.92
N ASP A 395 18.66 16.35 -51.17
CA ASP A 395 18.69 15.77 -52.52
C ASP A 395 17.36 15.95 -53.30
N ARG A 396 16.22 16.10 -52.60
CA ARG A 396 14.90 16.24 -53.23
C ARG A 396 14.51 17.68 -53.55
N PHE A 397 15.04 18.65 -52.81
CA PHE A 397 14.79 20.07 -53.02
C PHE A 397 16.12 20.80 -53.16
N GLN A 398 16.37 21.44 -54.31
CA GLN A 398 17.51 22.36 -54.38
C GLN A 398 17.28 23.47 -53.35
N ALA A 399 18.33 23.90 -52.64
CA ALA A 399 18.24 24.91 -51.58
C ALA A 399 17.49 26.20 -51.98
N GLY A 400 17.35 26.48 -53.28
CA GLY A 400 16.48 27.55 -53.79
C GLY A 400 14.98 27.28 -53.63
N GLU A 401 14.49 26.07 -53.89
CA GLU A 401 13.06 25.73 -53.81
C GLU A 401 12.55 25.67 -52.36
N LEU A 402 13.38 25.17 -51.42
CA LEU A 402 13.02 25.17 -50.00
C LEU A 402 12.91 26.59 -49.43
N VAL A 403 13.78 27.51 -49.88
CA VAL A 403 13.74 28.92 -49.47
C VAL A 403 12.56 29.66 -50.10
N GLU A 404 12.23 29.35 -51.36
CA GLU A 404 11.07 29.93 -52.07
C GLU A 404 9.74 29.46 -51.44
N MET A 405 9.64 28.19 -51.05
CA MET A 405 8.47 27.61 -50.41
C MET A 405 8.27 28.10 -48.95
N LEU A 406 9.36 28.29 -48.19
CA LEU A 406 9.32 28.90 -46.85
C LEU A 406 8.98 30.39 -46.90
N ALA A 407 9.40 31.11 -47.95
CA ALA A 407 9.05 32.51 -48.16
C ALA A 407 7.57 32.68 -48.54
N GLU A 408 7.00 31.78 -49.37
CA GLU A 408 5.57 31.76 -49.70
C GLU A 408 4.68 31.46 -48.47
N ASP A 409 5.06 30.49 -47.62
CA ASP A 409 4.27 30.12 -46.43
C ASP A 409 4.36 31.17 -45.30
N ALA A 410 5.48 31.90 -45.21
CA ALA A 410 5.63 33.03 -44.31
C ALA A 410 4.96 34.32 -44.82
N GLY A 411 4.41 34.33 -46.05
CA GLY A 411 3.67 35.46 -46.63
C GLY A 411 4.54 36.61 -47.17
N TRP A 412 5.80 36.34 -47.52
CA TRP A 412 6.74 37.36 -48.01
C TRP A 412 6.55 37.51 -49.52
N SER A 413 5.83 38.55 -49.94
CA SER A 413 5.67 38.87 -51.36
C SER A 413 6.93 39.55 -51.92
N ASP A 414 7.20 39.37 -53.22
CA ASP A 414 8.32 39.91 -54.02
C ASP A 414 8.54 41.44 -53.97
N GLU A 415 7.82 42.19 -53.13
CA GLU A 415 7.89 43.64 -53.01
C GLU A 415 8.76 44.14 -51.83
N ASP A 416 9.26 43.24 -50.97
CA ASP A 416 10.15 43.62 -49.87
C ASP A 416 11.63 43.61 -50.32
N ASP A 417 12.21 44.81 -50.44
CA ASP A 417 13.54 45.11 -51.02
C ASP A 417 14.75 44.54 -50.23
N GLU A 418 14.56 43.65 -49.24
CA GLU A 418 15.63 43.18 -48.36
C GLU A 418 15.81 41.66 -48.47
N SER A 419 16.93 41.26 -49.06
CA SER A 419 17.29 39.86 -49.32
C SER A 419 17.39 39.08 -48.00
N PRO A 420 16.59 38.02 -47.78
CA PRO A 420 16.63 37.20 -46.56
C PRO A 420 18.02 36.61 -46.27
N VAL A 421 18.83 36.46 -47.31
CA VAL A 421 20.21 35.96 -47.21
C VAL A 421 21.15 36.95 -46.52
N GLU A 422 20.91 38.27 -46.61
CA GLU A 422 21.73 39.27 -45.92
C GLU A 422 21.42 39.32 -44.41
N VAL A 423 20.16 39.14 -44.02
CA VAL A 423 19.72 39.15 -42.61
C VAL A 423 20.34 37.98 -41.83
N VAL A 424 20.37 36.78 -42.41
CA VAL A 424 20.99 35.60 -41.77
C VAL A 424 22.51 35.74 -41.68
N ARG A 425 23.14 36.40 -42.67
CA ARG A 425 24.58 36.63 -42.67
C ARG A 425 25.03 37.65 -41.62
N GLU A 426 24.19 38.64 -41.33
CA GLU A 426 24.47 39.66 -40.33
C GLU A 426 24.35 39.10 -38.90
N GLN A 427 23.45 38.15 -38.66
CA GLN A 427 23.31 37.48 -37.35
C GLN A 427 24.46 36.51 -37.02
N LEU A 428 25.08 35.88 -38.03
CA LEU A 428 26.20 34.94 -37.83
C LEU A 428 27.58 35.62 -37.68
N ALA A 429 27.70 36.92 -37.98
CA ALA A 429 28.97 37.65 -37.89
C ALA A 429 29.30 38.15 -36.45
N GLY A 430 28.44 37.86 -35.46
CA GLY A 430 28.48 38.47 -34.13
C GLY A 430 29.18 37.70 -33.00
N THR A 431 29.67 36.47 -33.21
CA THR A 431 30.24 35.66 -32.12
C THR A 431 31.78 35.66 -32.10
N PRO A 432 32.43 35.80 -30.93
CA PRO A 432 33.90 35.83 -30.83
C PRO A 432 34.50 34.42 -30.92
N ASN A 433 35.53 34.27 -31.75
CA ASN A 433 36.40 33.09 -31.80
C ASN A 433 37.15 32.88 -30.46
N PRO A 434 37.09 31.70 -29.81
CA PRO A 434 38.06 31.34 -28.81
C PRO A 434 39.32 30.77 -29.50
N ARG A 435 40.44 31.47 -29.30
CA ARG A 435 41.79 31.01 -29.63
C ARG A 435 42.50 30.63 -28.35
N GLY A 436 42.94 29.38 -28.24
CA GLY A 436 43.89 28.90 -27.24
C GLY A 436 44.84 27.90 -27.88
N GLU A 437 46.04 28.36 -28.28
CA GLU A 437 47.14 27.53 -28.76
C GLU A 437 48.00 27.03 -27.58
N GLY A 438 48.30 25.72 -27.55
CA GLY A 438 49.68 25.24 -27.35
C GLY A 438 50.00 24.44 -26.10
N GLY A 439 50.24 23.13 -26.28
CA GLY A 439 50.99 22.27 -25.36
C GLY A 439 51.32 20.91 -25.99
N ASP A 440 52.54 20.75 -26.49
CA ASP A 440 53.10 19.49 -27.01
C ASP A 440 53.16 18.41 -25.91
N SER A 441 52.41 17.32 -26.10
CA SER A 441 52.74 16.00 -25.53
C SER A 441 52.30 14.90 -26.48
N ASN A 442 53.22 14.00 -26.84
CA ASN A 442 52.98 12.80 -27.64
C ASN A 442 52.09 11.78 -26.89
N GLY A 443 50.80 12.09 -26.79
CA GLY A 443 49.71 11.14 -26.65
C GLY A 443 48.65 11.64 -27.62
N GLN A 444 48.14 10.79 -28.50
CA GLN A 444 46.96 11.16 -29.30
C GLN A 444 45.85 11.44 -28.30
N THR A 445 45.55 12.72 -28.05
CA THR A 445 44.33 13.10 -27.37
C THR A 445 43.18 12.63 -28.26
N PRO A 446 42.23 11.83 -27.74
CA PRO A 446 41.06 11.41 -28.50
C PRO A 446 40.38 12.64 -29.11
N SER A 447 39.86 12.50 -30.34
CA SER A 447 39.08 13.58 -30.94
C SER A 447 37.77 13.76 -30.17
N ASP A 448 37.13 14.93 -30.30
CA ASP A 448 35.84 15.18 -29.65
C ASP A 448 34.77 14.14 -30.07
N GLU A 449 34.84 13.65 -31.32
CA GLU A 449 34.00 12.55 -31.82
C GLU A 449 34.29 11.22 -31.11
N ASP A 450 35.56 10.94 -30.78
CA ASP A 450 35.93 9.72 -30.06
C ASP A 450 35.48 9.76 -28.59
N LEU A 451 35.48 10.94 -27.97
CA LEU A 451 35.00 11.14 -26.60
C LEU A 451 33.47 10.98 -26.51
N GLU A 452 32.72 11.58 -27.43
CA GLU A 452 31.26 11.45 -27.46
C GLU A 452 30.83 10.00 -27.74
N ARG A 453 31.55 9.30 -28.64
CA ARG A 453 31.36 7.87 -28.86
C ARG A 453 31.64 7.05 -27.61
N ALA A 454 32.74 7.36 -26.91
CA ALA A 454 33.10 6.67 -25.68
C ALA A 454 32.07 6.89 -24.56
N GLU A 455 31.48 8.08 -24.44
CA GLU A 455 30.38 8.33 -23.50
C GLU A 455 29.14 7.50 -23.83
N GLN A 456 28.73 7.45 -25.10
CA GLN A 456 27.58 6.62 -25.49
C GLN A 456 27.82 5.13 -25.20
N LEU A 457 29.03 4.63 -25.47
CA LEU A 457 29.41 3.25 -25.14
C LEU A 457 29.44 3.02 -23.63
N ALA A 458 30.00 3.95 -22.86
CA ALA A 458 30.05 3.86 -21.40
C ALA A 458 28.65 3.81 -20.79
N GLY A 459 27.76 4.70 -21.21
CA GLY A 459 26.35 4.67 -20.78
C GLY A 459 25.68 3.35 -21.08
N GLY A 460 25.87 2.80 -22.29
CA GLY A 460 25.28 1.52 -22.70
C GLY A 460 25.76 0.28 -21.91
N VAL A 461 26.90 0.38 -21.21
CA VAL A 461 27.44 -0.74 -20.41
C VAL A 461 27.23 -0.59 -18.91
N LEU A 462 27.09 0.63 -18.40
CA LEU A 462 26.79 0.88 -16.99
C LEU A 462 25.37 0.43 -16.64
N THR A 463 25.26 -0.20 -15.47
CA THR A 463 23.99 -0.50 -14.84
C THR A 463 23.30 0.76 -14.32
N ALA A 464 21.99 0.68 -14.09
CA ALA A 464 21.24 1.82 -13.57
C ALA A 464 21.78 2.34 -12.22
N SER A 465 22.27 1.45 -11.36
CA SER A 465 22.89 1.81 -10.08
C SER A 465 24.20 2.58 -10.27
N GLU A 466 25.07 2.12 -11.18
CA GLU A 466 26.34 2.81 -11.47
C GLU A 466 26.12 4.18 -12.11
N ARG A 467 25.12 4.32 -13.00
CA ARG A 467 24.77 5.65 -13.55
C ARG A 467 24.29 6.62 -12.48
N LEU A 468 23.65 6.10 -11.42
CA LEU A 468 23.22 6.92 -10.28
C LEU A 468 24.43 7.38 -9.45
N GLU A 469 25.42 6.52 -9.27
CA GLU A 469 26.71 6.88 -8.66
C GLU A 469 27.46 7.92 -9.48
N VAL A 470 27.56 7.74 -10.81
CA VAL A 470 28.16 8.70 -11.76
C VAL A 470 27.53 10.08 -11.61
N ASN A 471 26.20 10.15 -11.63
CA ASN A 471 25.46 11.40 -11.47
C ASN A 471 25.65 12.03 -10.08
N SER A 472 25.70 11.21 -9.02
CA SER A 472 25.89 11.70 -7.65
C SER A 472 27.31 12.25 -7.40
N ALA A 473 28.31 11.67 -8.07
CA ALA A 473 29.71 12.03 -7.94
C ALA A 473 30.14 13.16 -8.89
N ASP A 474 29.24 13.63 -9.77
CA ASP A 474 29.52 14.64 -10.80
C ASP A 474 30.74 14.29 -11.67
N VAL A 475 30.87 13.00 -12.01
CA VAL A 475 31.91 12.44 -12.90
C VAL A 475 31.27 11.99 -14.22
N SER A 476 32.04 11.90 -15.30
CA SER A 476 31.53 11.32 -16.56
C SER A 476 31.50 9.79 -16.50
N GLU A 477 30.62 9.16 -17.28
CA GLU A 477 30.50 7.71 -17.35
C GLU A 477 31.82 7.03 -17.79
N VAL A 478 32.57 7.68 -18.69
CA VAL A 478 33.91 7.23 -19.13
C VAL A 478 34.93 7.31 -18.00
N GLU A 479 34.87 8.38 -17.20
CA GLU A 479 35.78 8.58 -16.08
C GLU A 479 35.49 7.59 -14.94
N TYR A 480 34.20 7.29 -14.69
CA TYR A 480 33.80 6.25 -13.75
C TYR A 480 34.33 4.86 -14.15
N LEU A 481 34.16 4.45 -15.42
CA LEU A 481 34.72 3.18 -15.89
C LEU A 481 36.24 3.09 -15.75
N ARG A 482 36.95 4.21 -15.97
CA ARG A 482 38.40 4.26 -15.78
C ARG A 482 38.79 4.17 -14.31
N GLN A 483 38.02 4.78 -13.41
CA GLN A 483 38.31 4.77 -11.97
C GLN A 483 37.96 3.44 -11.30
N GLU A 484 36.79 2.88 -11.61
CA GLU A 484 36.26 1.69 -10.92
C GLU A 484 36.77 0.39 -11.52
N TYR A 485 36.88 0.33 -12.86
CA TYR A 485 37.23 -0.90 -13.57
C TYR A 485 38.63 -0.89 -14.19
N ASP A 486 39.37 0.21 -14.10
CA ASP A 486 40.65 0.42 -14.82
C ASP A 486 40.51 0.18 -16.35
N VAL A 487 39.33 0.49 -16.90
CA VAL A 487 38.99 0.30 -18.32
C VAL A 487 38.79 1.64 -19.00
N ASP A 488 39.49 1.87 -20.11
CA ASP A 488 39.35 3.08 -20.92
C ASP A 488 38.37 2.85 -22.09
N ALA A 489 37.17 3.44 -22.00
CA ALA A 489 36.12 3.29 -23.02
C ALA A 489 36.54 3.79 -24.43
N THR A 490 37.57 4.65 -24.51
CA THR A 490 38.08 5.14 -25.81
C THR A 490 38.85 4.08 -26.61
N GLU A 491 39.24 2.97 -25.97
CA GLU A 491 39.96 1.87 -26.62
C GLU A 491 39.04 0.85 -27.31
N PHE A 492 37.71 0.99 -27.18
CA PHE A 492 36.74 0.02 -27.68
C PHE A 492 35.85 0.60 -28.77
N ASP A 493 35.48 -0.22 -29.75
CA ASP A 493 34.61 0.17 -30.85
C ASP A 493 33.15 -0.24 -30.62
N THR A 494 32.88 -1.16 -29.68
CA THR A 494 31.55 -1.70 -29.41
C THR A 494 31.27 -1.93 -27.92
N GLU A 495 30.00 -1.86 -27.52
CA GLU A 495 29.57 -2.15 -26.14
C GLU A 495 29.89 -3.58 -25.70
N SER A 496 29.85 -4.55 -26.63
CA SER A 496 30.13 -5.94 -26.29
C SER A 496 31.59 -6.13 -25.87
N GLU A 497 32.53 -5.51 -26.60
CA GLU A 497 33.95 -5.57 -26.26
C GLU A 497 34.25 -4.85 -24.94
N LEU A 498 33.59 -3.71 -24.71
CA LEU A 498 33.69 -2.96 -23.47
C LEU A 498 33.14 -3.75 -22.27
N ARG A 499 31.98 -4.41 -22.40
CA ARG A 499 31.44 -5.30 -21.35
C ARG A 499 32.34 -6.49 -21.06
N ASP A 500 32.96 -7.06 -22.09
CA ASP A 500 33.88 -8.18 -21.92
C ASP A 500 35.16 -7.74 -21.20
N ALA A 501 35.65 -6.52 -21.46
CA ALA A 501 36.78 -5.93 -20.75
C ALA A 501 36.47 -5.67 -19.27
N ILE A 502 35.31 -5.08 -18.97
CA ILE A 502 34.84 -4.85 -17.59
C ILE A 502 34.73 -6.17 -16.82
N ARG A 503 34.17 -7.22 -17.44
CA ARG A 503 34.04 -8.56 -16.82
C ARG A 503 35.36 -9.31 -16.68
N GLY A 504 36.33 -9.04 -17.55
CA GLY A 504 37.64 -9.68 -17.55
C GLY A 504 38.66 -9.01 -16.63
N GLY A 505 38.39 -7.80 -16.15
CA GLY A 505 39.24 -7.00 -15.26
C GLY A 505 38.97 -7.18 -13.76
N ALA A 506 37.90 -7.89 -13.36
CA ALA A 506 37.52 -8.13 -11.97
C ALA A 506 38.32 -9.26 -11.28
#